data_AF-A0A917T6A1-F1
#
_entry.id   AF-A0A917T6A1-F1
#
_cell.length_a   1.000
_cell.length_b   1.000
_cell.length_c   1.000
_cell.angle_alpha   90.00
_cell.angle_beta   90.00
_cell.angle_gamma   90.00
#
_symmetry.space_group_name_H-M   'P 1'
#
loop_
_entity.id
_entity.type
_entity.pdbx_description
1 polymer ?
#
loop_
_entity_poly.entity_id
_entity_poly.type
_entity_poly.pdbx_seq_one_letter_code
_entity_poly.pdbx_strand_id
1 'polypeptide(L)'
;MERWQAEQGERARQAAERAGQRARELFDLEMRRAGGGGGHPAASDESSLREARRRAADALRRSAVAHEAAAQMHDDVADHLQAQADRGASPDAELVGRIREHRRAAEEDRRAAESDRQLIVERARDAATAAEDGATDDDTGTGSGDPTP
;
A
#
# COMPACT_ATOMS: atom_id res chain seq x y z
N MET A 1 6.59 29.84 9.11
CA MET A 1 5.56 28.89 8.63
C MET A 1 6.20 27.79 7.77
N GLU A 2 7.17 28.11 6.91
CA GLU A 2 7.83 27.17 5.98
C GLU A 2 8.52 25.95 6.64
N ARG A 3 9.26 26.12 7.76
CA ARG A 3 9.91 24.99 8.45
C ARG A 3 8.93 23.95 9.00
N TRP A 4 7.74 24.37 9.39
CA TRP A 4 6.75 23.46 9.96
C TRP A 4 6.12 22.59 8.87
N GLN A 5 5.82 23.13 7.69
CA GLN A 5 5.24 22.36 6.58
C GLN A 5 6.22 21.32 6.03
N ALA A 6 7.51 21.67 5.92
CA ALA A 6 8.56 20.73 5.52
C ALA A 6 8.70 19.56 6.52
N GLU A 7 8.72 19.85 7.83
CA GLU A 7 8.76 18.79 8.85
C GLU A 7 7.51 17.90 8.84
N GLN A 8 6.33 18.43 8.53
CA GLN A 8 5.11 17.62 8.42
C GLN A 8 5.15 16.68 7.21
N GLY A 9 5.65 17.14 6.06
CA GLY A 9 5.82 16.31 4.86
C GLY A 9 6.77 15.14 5.09
N GLU A 10 7.92 15.41 5.73
CA GLU A 10 8.91 14.37 6.02
C GLU A 10 8.42 13.38 7.08
N ARG A 11 7.66 13.85 8.09
CA ARG A 11 7.00 12.97 9.07
C ARG A 11 5.92 12.11 8.44
N ALA A 12 5.14 12.66 7.49
CA ALA A 12 4.14 11.91 6.74
C ALA A 12 4.79 10.82 5.89
N ARG A 13 5.88 11.13 5.17
CA ARG A 13 6.67 10.16 4.42
C ARG A 13 7.21 9.04 5.30
N GLN A 14 7.87 9.36 6.41
CA GLN A 14 8.39 8.36 7.35
C GLN A 14 7.29 7.53 8.01
N ALA A 15 6.09 8.09 8.21
CA ALA A 15 4.94 7.35 8.71
C ALA A 15 4.41 6.37 7.64
N ALA A 16 4.34 6.80 6.39
CA ALA A 16 3.92 5.97 5.25
C ALA A 16 4.90 4.80 5.02
N GLU A 17 6.21 5.09 4.95
CA GLU A 17 7.25 4.07 4.78
C GLU A 17 7.20 2.99 5.88
N ARG A 18 7.06 3.41 7.15
CA ARG A 18 6.91 2.48 8.28
C ARG A 18 5.61 1.68 8.22
N ALA A 19 4.51 2.29 7.78
CA ALA A 19 3.24 1.60 7.61
C ALA A 19 3.32 0.55 6.50
N GLY A 20 3.94 0.89 5.36
CA GLY A 20 4.18 -0.02 4.25
C GLY A 20 5.10 -1.19 4.62
N GLN A 21 6.23 -0.93 5.29
CA GLN A 21 7.13 -1.98 5.78
C GLN A 21 6.42 -2.92 6.76
N ARG A 22 5.73 -2.36 7.75
CA ARG A 22 5.02 -3.17 8.75
C ARG A 22 3.89 -4.00 8.13
N ALA A 23 3.21 -3.48 7.12
CA ALA A 23 2.20 -4.24 6.38
C ALA A 23 2.81 -5.42 5.61
N ARG A 24 4.01 -5.26 5.04
CA ARG A 24 4.75 -6.33 4.36
C ARG A 24 5.25 -7.38 5.34
N GLU A 25 5.85 -6.96 6.46
CA GLU A 25 6.32 -7.89 7.51
C GLU A 25 5.18 -8.70 8.13
N LEU A 26 4.05 -8.04 8.46
CA LEU A 26 2.87 -8.73 8.99
C LEU A 26 2.33 -9.74 7.99
N PHE A 27 2.33 -9.41 6.71
CA PHE A 27 1.92 -10.33 5.66
C PHE A 27 2.86 -11.54 5.56
N ASP A 28 4.18 -11.32 5.53
CA ASP A 28 5.16 -12.41 5.45
C ASP A 28 5.10 -13.33 6.68
N LEU A 29 4.85 -12.77 7.87
CA LEU A 29 4.64 -13.52 9.10
C LEU A 29 3.37 -14.37 9.04
N GLU A 30 2.25 -13.79 8.61
CA GLU A 30 0.97 -14.50 8.51
C GLU A 30 1.01 -15.57 7.40
N MET A 31 1.62 -15.28 6.25
CA MET A 31 1.81 -16.28 5.18
C MET A 31 2.70 -17.44 5.65
N ARG A 32 3.75 -17.17 6.43
CA ARG A 32 4.60 -18.22 7.00
C ARG A 32 3.88 -19.06 8.05
N ARG A 33 2.97 -18.43 8.81
CA ARG A 33 2.12 -19.12 9.80
C ARG A 33 1.08 -20.00 9.12
N ALA A 34 0.48 -19.52 8.04
CA ALA A 34 -0.48 -20.27 7.23
C ALA A 34 0.17 -21.40 6.39
N GLY A 35 1.42 -21.24 5.95
CA GLY A 35 2.16 -22.23 5.15
C GLY A 35 2.93 -23.30 5.94
N GLY A 36 2.87 -23.28 7.28
CA GLY A 36 3.70 -24.11 8.17
C GLY A 36 3.12 -25.48 8.59
N GLY A 37 1.92 -25.85 8.12
CA GLY A 37 1.27 -27.12 8.49
C GLY A 37 0.88 -27.93 7.26
N GLY A 38 1.58 -29.04 7.02
CA GLY A 38 1.14 -30.05 6.05
C GLY A 38 -0.14 -30.72 6.54
N GLY A 39 -1.28 -30.16 6.18
CA GLY A 39 -2.60 -30.66 6.54
C GLY A 39 -3.64 -29.57 6.29
N HIS A 40 -4.64 -29.90 5.48
CA HIS A 40 -5.83 -29.11 5.12
C HIS A 40 -6.10 -27.89 6.04
N PRO A 41 -6.18 -26.65 5.52
CA PRO A 41 -6.41 -25.48 6.37
C PRO A 41 -7.76 -25.59 7.06
N ALA A 42 -7.79 -25.44 8.40
CA ALA A 42 -9.05 -25.34 9.10
C ALA A 42 -9.78 -24.07 8.64
N ALA A 43 -11.11 -24.05 8.62
CA ALA A 43 -11.90 -22.86 8.23
C ALA A 43 -11.51 -21.58 9.02
N SER A 44 -10.95 -21.75 10.22
CA SER A 44 -10.37 -20.67 11.04
C SER A 44 -9.06 -20.10 10.48
N ASP A 45 -8.24 -20.90 9.81
CA ASP A 45 -7.00 -20.44 9.17
C ASP A 45 -7.31 -19.63 7.91
N GLU A 46 -8.29 -20.08 7.11
CA GLU A 46 -8.73 -19.36 5.91
C GLU A 46 -9.41 -18.02 6.23
N SER A 47 -10.21 -17.97 7.30
CA SER A 47 -10.80 -16.71 7.79
C SER A 47 -9.73 -15.76 8.32
N SER A 48 -8.75 -16.28 9.07
CA SER A 48 -7.61 -15.50 9.58
C SER A 48 -6.75 -14.94 8.44
N LEU A 49 -6.50 -15.74 7.41
CA LEU A 49 -5.75 -15.34 6.22
C LEU A 49 -6.48 -14.25 5.43
N ARG A 50 -7.80 -14.38 5.23
CA ARG A 50 -8.62 -13.34 4.61
C ARG A 50 -8.59 -12.04 5.41
N GLU A 51 -8.68 -12.12 6.73
CA GLU A 51 -8.62 -10.93 7.59
C GLU A 51 -7.23 -10.27 7.59
N ALA A 52 -6.15 -11.07 7.61
CA ALA A 52 -4.79 -10.59 7.48
C ALA A 52 -4.56 -9.86 6.15
N ARG A 53 -5.02 -10.44 5.03
CA ARG A 53 -4.98 -9.83 3.69
C ARG A 53 -5.74 -8.50 3.66
N ARG A 54 -6.94 -8.45 4.26
CA ARG A 54 -7.74 -7.23 4.36
C ARG A 54 -7.01 -6.14 5.15
N ARG A 55 -6.44 -6.47 6.32
CA ARG A 55 -5.69 -5.52 7.15
C ARG A 55 -4.45 -4.98 6.42
N ALA A 56 -3.75 -5.82 5.66
CA ALA A 56 -2.60 -5.41 4.85
C ALA A 56 -3.03 -4.47 3.71
N ALA A 57 -4.12 -4.78 3.00
CA ALA A 57 -4.67 -3.91 1.96
C ALA A 57 -5.11 -2.54 2.53
N ASP A 58 -5.78 -2.52 3.68
CA ASP A 58 -6.16 -1.28 4.34
C ASP A 58 -4.94 -0.46 4.82
N ALA A 59 -3.85 -1.13 5.22
CA ALA A 59 -2.60 -0.45 5.55
C ALA A 59 -1.93 0.17 4.31
N LEU A 60 -1.87 -0.54 3.19
CA LEU A 60 -1.37 -0.01 1.91
C LEU A 60 -2.22 1.17 1.42
N ARG A 61 -3.55 1.11 1.57
CA ARG A 61 -4.43 2.24 1.21
C ARG A 61 -4.10 3.48 2.03
N ARG A 62 -3.90 3.34 3.34
CA ARG A 62 -3.49 4.45 4.20
C ARG A 62 -2.11 4.98 3.85
N SER A 63 -1.18 4.09 3.50
CA SER A 63 0.16 4.45 3.03
C SER A 63 0.12 5.27 1.75
N ALA A 64 -0.65 4.82 0.75
CA ALA A 64 -0.83 5.56 -0.51
C ALA A 64 -1.42 6.96 -0.28
N VAL A 65 -2.46 7.09 0.55
CA VAL A 65 -3.05 8.38 0.91
C VAL A 65 -2.04 9.29 1.61
N ALA A 66 -1.18 8.74 2.48
CA ALA A 66 -0.15 9.50 3.16
C ALA A 66 0.94 10.01 2.19
N HIS A 67 1.38 9.17 1.25
CA HIS A 67 2.29 9.59 0.19
C HIS A 67 1.66 10.65 -0.73
N GLU A 68 0.38 10.52 -1.11
CA GLU A 68 -0.32 11.56 -1.88
C GLU A 68 -0.39 12.90 -1.14
N ALA A 69 -0.67 12.86 0.17
CA ALA A 69 -0.68 14.06 1.00
C ALA A 69 0.72 14.70 1.09
N ALA A 70 1.78 13.89 1.25
CA ALA A 70 3.16 14.39 1.26
C ALA A 70 3.55 15.00 -0.10
N ALA A 71 3.16 14.37 -1.21
CA ALA A 71 3.37 14.90 -2.55
C ALA A 71 2.70 16.26 -2.74
N GLN A 72 1.44 16.40 -2.31
CA GLN A 72 0.73 17.67 -2.39
C GLN A 72 1.42 18.76 -1.56
N MET A 73 1.89 18.45 -0.35
CA MET A 73 2.63 19.41 0.48
C MET A 73 3.93 19.86 -0.20
N HIS A 74 4.64 18.93 -0.85
CA HIS A 74 5.85 19.26 -1.59
C HIS A 74 5.57 20.14 -2.83
N ASP A 75 4.48 19.89 -3.55
CA ASP A 75 4.04 20.74 -4.65
C ASP A 75 3.66 22.14 -4.16
N ASP A 76 2.88 22.25 -3.07
CA ASP A 76 2.47 23.52 -2.47
C ASP A 76 3.69 24.37 -2.07
N VAL A 77 4.72 23.74 -1.49
CA VAL A 77 5.98 24.42 -1.13
C VAL A 77 6.75 24.83 -2.39
N ALA A 78 6.84 23.96 -3.40
CA ALA A 78 7.51 24.29 -4.65
C ALA A 78 6.84 25.47 -5.36
N ASP A 79 5.51 25.51 -5.41
CA ASP A 79 4.73 26.60 -6.00
C ASP A 79 4.86 27.89 -5.19
N HIS A 80 4.89 27.79 -3.86
CA HIS A 80 5.16 28.94 -3.01
C HIS A 80 6.54 29.55 -3.28
N LEU A 81 7.59 28.71 -3.36
CA LEU A 81 8.95 29.14 -3.65
C LEU A 81 9.07 29.69 -5.08
N GLN A 82 8.36 29.12 -6.06
CA GLN A 82 8.29 29.65 -7.43
C GLN A 82 7.64 31.05 -7.44
N ALA A 83 6.54 31.24 -6.71
CA ALA A 83 5.91 32.56 -6.60
C ALA A 83 6.77 33.60 -5.86
N GLN A 84 7.70 33.17 -5.00
CA GLN A 84 8.72 34.06 -4.42
C GLN A 84 9.80 34.41 -5.46
N ALA A 85 10.27 33.42 -6.22
CA ALA A 85 11.23 33.59 -7.30
C ALA A 85 10.73 34.60 -8.35
N ASP A 86 9.46 34.48 -8.77
CA ASP A 86 8.84 35.34 -9.78
C ASP A 86 8.63 36.79 -9.29
N ARG A 87 8.54 37.00 -7.97
CA ARG A 87 8.44 38.33 -7.34
C ARG A 87 9.80 39.01 -7.17
N GLY A 88 10.90 38.26 -7.25
CA GLY A 88 12.26 38.80 -7.20
C GLY A 88 12.78 39.16 -8.59
N ALA A 89 13.62 40.20 -8.69
CA ALA A 89 14.25 40.60 -9.97
C ALA A 89 15.32 39.59 -10.47
N SER A 90 15.74 38.65 -9.62
CA SER A 90 16.54 37.48 -10.00
C SER A 90 16.36 36.38 -8.95
N PRO A 91 15.87 35.20 -9.31
CA PRO A 91 15.83 34.09 -8.39
C PRO A 91 17.25 33.61 -8.09
N ASP A 92 17.58 33.51 -6.80
CA ASP A 92 18.83 32.92 -6.34
C ASP A 92 18.92 31.45 -6.83
N ALA A 93 20.11 31.01 -7.21
CA ALA A 93 20.37 29.62 -7.59
C ALA A 93 20.00 28.64 -6.47
N GLU A 94 20.12 29.07 -5.20
CA GLU A 94 19.67 28.29 -4.05
C GLU A 94 18.15 28.08 -4.05
N LEU A 95 17.37 29.13 -4.36
CA LEU A 95 15.91 29.06 -4.43
C LEU A 95 15.46 28.13 -5.55
N VAL A 96 16.09 28.21 -6.73
CA VAL A 96 15.83 27.30 -7.84
C VAL A 96 16.18 25.85 -7.47
N GLY A 97 17.27 25.65 -6.74
CA GLY A 97 17.66 24.34 -6.20
C GLY A 97 16.58 23.73 -5.31
N ARG A 98 16.07 24.51 -4.34
CA ARG A 98 15.01 24.09 -3.41
C ARG A 98 13.70 23.77 -4.11
N ILE A 99 13.29 24.55 -5.11
CA ILE A 99 12.08 24.26 -5.92
C ILE A 99 12.21 22.89 -6.59
N ARG A 100 13.38 22.59 -7.19
CA ARG A 100 13.62 21.30 -7.86
C ARG A 100 13.63 20.14 -6.88
N GLU A 101 14.21 20.32 -5.70
CA GLU A 101 14.23 19.31 -4.64
C GLU A 101 12.81 18.95 -4.19
N HIS A 102 11.96 19.94 -3.92
CA HIS A 102 10.57 19.70 -3.55
C HIS A 102 9.77 19.01 -4.66
N ARG A 103 9.91 19.43 -5.93
CA ARG A 103 9.26 18.73 -7.04
C ARG A 103 9.70 17.29 -7.19
N ARG A 104 10.99 17.02 -6.98
CA ARG A 104 11.51 15.65 -7.00
C ARG A 104 10.93 14.82 -5.86
N ALA A 105 10.87 15.37 -4.64
CA ALA A 105 10.28 14.69 -3.50
C ALA A 105 8.79 14.38 -3.74
N ALA A 106 8.03 15.33 -4.29
CA ALA A 106 6.63 15.12 -4.67
C ALA A 106 6.47 13.95 -5.65
N GLU A 107 7.35 13.86 -6.65
CA GLU A 107 7.30 12.77 -7.62
C GLU A 107 7.71 11.41 -7.03
N GLU A 108 8.69 11.38 -6.13
CA GLU A 108 9.05 10.17 -5.38
C GLU A 108 7.87 9.67 -4.55
N ASP A 109 7.15 10.55 -3.86
CA ASP A 109 5.96 10.21 -3.08
C ASP A 109 4.82 9.71 -3.99
N ARG A 110 4.55 10.35 -5.13
CA ARG A 110 3.54 9.86 -6.09
C ARG A 110 3.86 8.45 -6.59
N ARG A 111 5.15 8.18 -6.88
CA ARG A 111 5.59 6.83 -7.30
C ARG A 111 5.40 5.81 -6.19
N ALA A 112 5.65 6.17 -4.93
CA ALA A 112 5.40 5.30 -3.79
C ALA A 112 3.90 5.00 -3.61
N ALA A 113 3.04 6.03 -3.70
CA ALA A 113 1.59 5.85 -3.64
C ALA A 113 1.08 4.93 -4.75
N GLU A 114 1.58 5.10 -5.98
CA GLU A 114 1.23 4.27 -7.12
C GLU A 114 1.70 2.82 -6.92
N SER A 115 2.91 2.61 -6.41
CA SER A 115 3.40 1.27 -6.07
C SER A 115 2.52 0.58 -5.03
N ASP A 116 2.08 1.30 -3.99
CA ASP A 116 1.18 0.75 -2.96
C ASP A 116 -0.20 0.40 -3.54
N ARG A 117 -0.73 1.23 -4.47
CA ARG A 117 -1.98 0.94 -5.20
C ARG A 117 -1.87 -0.31 -6.07
N GLN A 118 -0.76 -0.47 -6.79
CA GLN A 118 -0.51 -1.65 -7.62
C GLN A 118 -0.45 -2.94 -6.79
N LEU A 119 0.21 -2.90 -5.64
CA LEU A 119 0.25 -4.03 -4.70
C LEU A 119 -1.15 -4.42 -4.18
N ILE A 120 -2.04 -3.44 -3.98
CA ILE A 120 -3.44 -3.73 -3.60
C ILE A 120 -4.16 -4.46 -4.73
N VAL A 121 -3.99 -4.02 -5.98
CA VAL A 121 -4.63 -4.62 -7.16
C VAL A 121 -4.12 -6.04 -7.40
N GLU A 122 -2.80 -6.23 -7.38
CA GLU A 122 -2.16 -7.55 -7.53
C GLU A 122 -2.70 -8.54 -6.49
N ARG A 123 -2.74 -8.13 -5.22
CA ARG A 123 -3.24 -8.97 -4.13
C ARG A 123 -4.74 -9.25 -4.20
N ALA A 124 -5.53 -8.31 -4.71
CA ALA A 124 -6.95 -8.54 -4.93
C ALA A 124 -7.17 -9.58 -6.04
N ARG A 125 -6.32 -9.58 -7.07
CA ARG A 125 -6.35 -10.57 -8.16
C ARG A 125 -5.97 -11.96 -7.67
N ASP A 126 -4.89 -12.09 -6.91
CA ASP A 126 -4.47 -13.37 -6.33
C ASP A 126 -5.56 -13.99 -5.44
N ALA A 127 -6.25 -13.15 -4.67
CA ALA A 127 -7.37 -13.60 -3.84
C ALA A 127 -8.58 -14.08 -4.65
N ALA A 128 -8.81 -13.49 -5.84
CA ALA A 128 -9.87 -13.93 -6.74
C ALA A 128 -9.54 -15.29 -7.38
N THR A 129 -8.30 -15.49 -7.86
CA THR A 129 -7.85 -16.77 -8.43
C THR A 129 -7.89 -17.90 -7.41
N ALA A 130 -7.46 -17.65 -6.17
CA ALA A 130 -7.54 -18.66 -5.11
C ALA A 130 -8.99 -19.07 -4.76
N ALA A 131 -9.97 -18.17 -4.92
CA ALA A 131 -11.38 -18.47 -4.70
C ALA A 131 -12.00 -19.31 -5.84
N GLU A 132 -11.50 -19.15 -7.07
CA GLU A 132 -11.94 -19.95 -8.23
C GLU A 132 -11.41 -21.39 -8.14
N ASP A 133 -10.14 -21.57 -7.75
CA ASP A 133 -9.55 -22.91 -7.62
C ASP A 133 -10.17 -23.72 -6.46
N GLY A 134 -10.43 -23.08 -5.31
CA GLY A 134 -11.05 -23.73 -4.16
C GLY A 134 -12.53 -24.11 -4.32
N ALA A 135 -13.20 -23.65 -5.38
CA ALA A 135 -14.59 -24.00 -5.68
C ALA A 135 -14.72 -25.32 -6.48
N THR A 136 -13.61 -25.94 -6.89
CA THR A 136 -13.63 -27.13 -7.76
C THR A 136 -13.49 -28.48 -7.04
N ASP A 137 -13.32 -28.49 -5.71
CA ASP A 137 -13.09 -29.72 -4.90
C ASP A 137 -14.31 -30.21 -4.06
N ASP A 138 -15.55 -29.80 -4.41
CA ASP A 138 -16.78 -30.24 -3.73
C ASP A 138 -17.79 -30.89 -4.71
N ASP A 139 -17.31 -31.75 -5.63
CA ASP A 139 -18.20 -32.57 -6.47
C ASP A 139 -17.63 -33.98 -6.78
N THR A 140 -17.15 -34.69 -5.75
CA THR A 140 -17.05 -36.16 -5.83
C THR A 140 -17.37 -36.82 -4.50
N GLY A 141 -18.58 -37.34 -4.33
CA GLY A 141 -18.78 -38.42 -3.34
C GLY A 141 -20.13 -38.55 -2.66
N THR A 142 -21.25 -38.59 -3.38
CA THR A 142 -22.42 -39.37 -2.93
C THR A 142 -22.73 -40.46 -3.95
N GLY A 143 -21.80 -41.41 -4.04
CA GLY A 143 -22.11 -42.76 -4.47
C GLY A 143 -22.76 -43.54 -3.34
N SER A 144 -23.67 -44.43 -3.73
CA SER A 144 -24.28 -45.53 -2.96
C SER A 144 -25.56 -45.24 -2.18
N GLY A 145 -26.64 -45.80 -2.71
CA GLY A 145 -27.93 -45.97 -2.03
C GLY A 145 -28.91 -46.77 -2.87
N ASP A 146 -28.53 -48.01 -3.19
CA ASP A 146 -29.36 -49.07 -3.79
C ASP A 146 -30.77 -49.12 -3.17
N PRO A 147 -31.87 -49.08 -3.96
CA PRO A 147 -33.19 -49.39 -3.45
C PRO A 147 -33.64 -50.77 -3.93
N THR A 148 -33.58 -51.77 -3.04
CA THR A 148 -34.31 -53.05 -3.20
C THR A 148 -34.69 -53.55 -1.80
N PRO A 149 -35.84 -54.22 -1.57
CA PRO A 149 -36.79 -54.82 -2.52
C PRO A 149 -38.18 -54.19 -2.62
#